data_AF-A0AAI9NYS9-F1
#
_entry.id   AF-A0AAI9NYS9-F1
#
_cell.length_a   1.000
_cell.length_b   1.000
_cell.length_c   1.000
_cell.angle_alpha   90.00
_cell.angle_beta   90.00
_cell.angle_gamma   90.00
#
_symmetry.space_group_name_H-M   'P 1'
#
loop_
_entity.id
_entity.type
_entity.pdbx_description
1 polymer ?
#
loop_
_entity_poly.entity_id
_entity_poly.type
_entity_poly.pdbx_seq_one_letter_code
_entity_poly.pdbx_strand_id
1 'polypeptide(L)'
;MKTFVKILVAIIVVAAICGGVYLVLPETAQIFVKGNIQYRTNDEAKDKIDSLKKNEIVYTDVQSNGTEKKVPTGVTYGDALDKKAKTTVWYYEDTTNGGFRITYYGTKVSMDLAKYGSDGTYIDKTLKAVFDFPAGGKSTVTLYIGDEQCDDAMKAAVLQALAN
;
A
#
# COMPACT_ATOMS: atom_id res chain seq x y z
N MET A 1 16.42 -34.20 -27.10
CA MET A 1 15.33 -33.44 -27.78
C MET A 1 13.94 -33.79 -27.27
N LYS A 2 13.47 -35.06 -27.30
CA LYS A 2 12.10 -35.43 -26.86
C LYS A 2 11.75 -35.02 -25.42
N THR A 3 12.67 -35.17 -24.47
CA THR A 3 12.43 -34.79 -23.06
C THR A 3 12.36 -33.28 -22.87
N PHE A 4 13.27 -32.54 -23.50
CA PHE A 4 13.28 -31.08 -23.47
C PHE A 4 11.99 -30.48 -24.05
N VAL A 5 11.51 -31.00 -25.19
CA VAL A 5 10.25 -30.55 -25.82
C VAL A 5 9.06 -30.81 -24.91
N LYS A 6 9.00 -31.97 -24.23
CA LYS A 6 7.93 -32.26 -23.27
C LYS A 6 7.93 -31.31 -22.07
N ILE A 7 9.11 -30.98 -21.55
CA ILE A 7 9.26 -30.02 -20.44
C ILE A 7 8.81 -28.64 -20.89
N LEU A 8 9.22 -28.19 -22.07
CA LEU A 8 8.81 -26.90 -22.62
C LEU A 8 7.29 -26.80 -22.79
N VAL A 9 6.66 -27.82 -23.36
CA VAL A 9 5.19 -27.88 -23.52
C VAL A 9 4.50 -27.84 -22.15
N ALA A 10 5.02 -28.56 -21.15
CA ALA A 10 4.46 -28.53 -19.80
C ALA A 10 4.53 -27.12 -19.17
N ILE A 11 5.65 -26.41 -19.33
CA ILE A 11 5.79 -25.02 -18.85
C ILE A 11 4.78 -24.10 -19.52
N ILE A 12 4.58 -24.22 -20.84
CA ILE A 12 3.62 -23.39 -21.57
C ILE A 12 2.18 -23.65 -21.09
N VAL A 13 1.81 -24.92 -20.89
CA VAL A 13 0.47 -25.28 -20.38
C VAL A 13 0.25 -24.70 -18.99
N VAL A 14 1.23 -24.82 -18.10
CA VAL A 14 1.15 -24.23 -16.75
C VAL A 14 1.04 -22.70 -16.82
N ALA A 15 1.85 -22.05 -17.64
CA ALA A 15 1.80 -20.59 -17.82
C ALA A 15 0.42 -20.12 -18.34
N ALA A 16 -0.17 -20.86 -19.29
CA ALA A 16 -1.49 -20.54 -19.82
C ALA A 16 -2.61 -20.70 -18.77
N ILE A 17 -2.56 -21.77 -17.95
CA ILE A 17 -3.53 -21.97 -16.87
C ILE A 17 -3.37 -20.89 -15.79
N CYS A 18 -2.15 -20.64 -15.33
CA CYS A 18 -1.89 -19.60 -14.31
C CYS A 18 -2.29 -18.21 -14.81
N GLY A 19 -1.98 -17.87 -16.06
CA GLY A 19 -2.38 -16.61 -16.69
C GLY A 19 -3.90 -16.50 -16.84
N GLY A 20 -4.57 -17.55 -17.31
CA GLY A 20 -6.02 -17.58 -17.44
C GLY A 20 -6.74 -17.43 -16.11
N VAL A 21 -6.28 -18.12 -15.05
CA VAL A 21 -6.82 -17.96 -13.70
C VAL A 21 -6.62 -16.55 -13.18
N TYR A 22 -5.43 -15.95 -13.37
CA TYR A 22 -5.16 -14.57 -12.94
C TYR A 22 -6.14 -13.56 -13.58
N LEU A 23 -6.48 -13.72 -14.86
CA LEU A 23 -7.37 -12.79 -15.56
C LEU A 23 -8.83 -12.83 -15.09
N VAL A 24 -9.27 -13.95 -14.49
CA VAL A 24 -10.64 -14.08 -13.96
C VAL A 24 -10.73 -13.80 -12.46
N LEU A 25 -9.60 -13.50 -11.80
CA LEU A 25 -9.58 -13.10 -10.40
C LEU A 25 -10.20 -11.70 -10.22
N PRO A 26 -10.90 -11.46 -9.11
CA PRO A 26 -11.27 -10.10 -8.70
C PRO A 26 -10.03 -9.20 -8.62
N GLU A 27 -10.20 -7.90 -8.89
CA GLU A 27 -9.11 -6.92 -8.91
C GLU A 27 -8.26 -6.94 -7.63
N THR A 28 -8.90 -7.04 -6.46
CA THR A 28 -8.19 -7.17 -5.17
C THR A 28 -7.25 -8.38 -5.16
N ALA A 29 -7.71 -9.54 -5.62
CA ALA A 29 -6.89 -10.75 -5.64
C ALA A 29 -5.73 -10.62 -6.66
N GLN A 30 -5.97 -9.98 -7.80
CA GLN A 30 -4.91 -9.66 -8.76
C GLN A 30 -3.82 -8.77 -8.14
N ILE A 31 -4.22 -7.74 -7.39
CA ILE A 31 -3.28 -6.85 -6.68
C ILE A 31 -2.42 -7.63 -5.68
N PHE A 32 -3.04 -8.51 -4.88
CA PHE A 32 -2.31 -9.36 -3.93
C PHE A 32 -1.30 -10.28 -4.62
N VAL A 33 -1.70 -10.92 -5.74
CA VAL A 33 -0.80 -11.77 -6.52
C VAL A 33 0.35 -10.94 -7.12
N LYS A 34 0.03 -9.81 -7.78
CA LYS A 34 1.01 -8.91 -8.39
C LYS A 34 2.07 -8.45 -7.40
N GLY A 35 1.65 -7.92 -6.24
CA GLY A 35 2.59 -7.42 -5.24
C GLY A 35 3.43 -8.53 -4.62
N ASN A 36 2.85 -9.70 -4.34
CA ASN A 36 3.61 -10.85 -3.81
C ASN A 36 4.64 -11.39 -4.79
N ILE A 37 4.31 -11.49 -6.08
CA ILE A 37 5.26 -11.92 -7.11
C ILE A 37 6.36 -10.87 -7.26
N GLN A 38 5.98 -9.60 -7.46
CA GLN A 38 6.93 -8.52 -7.68
C GLN A 38 7.95 -8.40 -6.53
N TYR A 39 7.50 -8.43 -5.28
CA TYR A 39 8.38 -8.33 -4.11
C TYR A 39 9.41 -9.49 -4.02
N ARG A 40 9.16 -10.63 -4.69
CA ARG A 40 10.04 -11.80 -4.72
C ARG A 40 10.93 -11.88 -5.96
N THR A 41 10.56 -11.21 -7.04
CA THR A 41 11.21 -11.36 -8.35
C THR A 41 11.80 -10.08 -8.92
N ASN A 42 11.53 -8.92 -8.30
CA ASN A 42 12.06 -7.63 -8.71
C ASN A 42 12.76 -6.96 -7.53
N ASP A 43 14.09 -6.99 -7.54
CA ASP A 43 14.93 -6.45 -6.47
C ASP A 43 14.79 -4.93 -6.32
N GLU A 44 14.66 -4.19 -7.43
CA GLU A 44 14.46 -2.73 -7.38
C GLU A 44 13.13 -2.37 -6.69
N ALA A 45 12.04 -3.04 -7.07
CA ALA A 45 10.74 -2.84 -6.45
C ALA A 45 10.80 -3.16 -4.95
N LYS A 46 11.46 -4.26 -4.59
CA LYS A 46 11.68 -4.66 -3.19
C LYS A 46 12.46 -3.59 -2.43
N ASP A 47 13.57 -3.11 -2.96
CA ASP A 47 14.42 -2.11 -2.32
C ASP A 47 13.68 -0.78 -2.09
N LYS A 48 12.90 -0.35 -3.09
CA LYS A 48 12.06 0.87 -3.00
C LYS A 48 10.98 0.72 -1.92
N ILE A 49 10.30 -0.42 -1.88
CA ILE A 49 9.28 -0.73 -0.85
C ILE A 49 9.92 -0.79 0.53
N ASP A 50 11.03 -1.51 0.70
CA ASP A 50 11.71 -1.68 1.99
C ASP A 50 12.29 -0.35 2.50
N SER A 51 12.74 0.51 1.59
CA SER A 51 13.16 1.88 1.94
C SER A 51 11.98 2.71 2.42
N LEU A 52 10.85 2.69 1.72
CA LEU A 52 9.63 3.40 2.14
C LEU A 52 9.12 2.91 3.49
N LYS A 53 9.12 1.59 3.72
CA LYS A 53 8.66 1.00 4.99
C LYS A 53 9.39 1.55 6.20
N LYS A 54 10.67 1.91 6.05
CA LYS A 54 11.50 2.49 7.13
C LYS A 54 11.24 3.97 7.38
N ASN A 55 10.52 4.64 6.48
CA ASN A 55 10.19 6.05 6.68
C ASN A 55 9.22 6.21 7.85
N GLU A 56 9.51 7.21 8.67
CA GLU A 56 8.67 7.58 9.81
C GLU A 56 7.34 8.19 9.34
N ILE A 57 6.26 7.85 10.04
CA ILE A 57 4.98 8.52 9.87
C ILE A 57 5.09 9.93 10.45
N VAL A 58 4.82 10.93 9.61
CA VAL A 58 4.70 12.33 9.99
C VAL A 58 3.34 12.81 9.54
N TYR A 59 2.54 13.32 10.47
CA TYR A 59 1.24 13.95 10.17
C TYR A 59 1.26 15.44 10.49
N THR A 60 0.32 16.17 9.91
CA THR A 60 0.10 17.59 10.20
C THR A 60 -1.00 17.68 11.25
N ASP A 61 -0.67 18.27 12.39
CA ASP A 61 -1.61 18.62 13.46
C ASP A 61 -1.98 20.10 13.32
N VAL A 62 -3.28 20.40 13.30
CA VAL A 62 -3.78 21.78 13.24
C VAL A 62 -4.14 22.19 14.66
N GLN A 63 -3.31 23.04 15.25
CA GLN A 63 -3.50 23.49 16.62
C GLN A 63 -4.72 24.43 16.73
N SER A 64 -5.25 24.61 17.94
CA SER A 64 -6.43 25.45 18.21
C SER A 64 -6.27 26.93 17.78
N ASN A 65 -5.03 27.37 17.55
CA ASN A 65 -4.70 28.71 17.05
C ASN A 65 -4.58 28.78 15.50
N GLY A 66 -4.92 27.71 14.78
CA GLY A 66 -4.82 27.60 13.33
C GLY A 66 -3.40 27.32 12.79
N THR A 67 -2.42 27.07 13.67
CA THR A 67 -1.04 26.78 13.24
C THR A 67 -0.90 25.30 12.88
N GLU A 68 -0.37 25.03 11.69
CA GLU A 68 0.03 23.68 11.28
C GLU A 68 1.37 23.29 11.90
N LYS A 69 1.41 22.14 12.57
CA LYS A 69 2.62 21.55 13.11
C LYS A 69 2.83 20.15 12.54
N LYS A 70 4.02 19.90 12.00
CA LYS A 70 4.43 18.53 11.66
C LYS A 70 4.79 17.76 12.91
N VAL A 71 4.18 16.60 13.10
CA VAL A 71 4.38 15.74 14.27
C VAL A 71 5.05 14.45 13.82
N PRO A 72 6.36 14.26 14.12
CA PRO A 72 7.01 12.97 14.02
C PRO A 72 6.45 12.04 15.10
N THR A 73 6.18 10.79 14.74
CA THR A 73 5.50 9.81 15.60
C THR A 73 6.43 8.78 16.23
N GLY A 74 7.66 8.66 15.72
CA GLY A 74 8.60 7.59 16.07
C GLY A 74 8.25 6.22 15.49
N VAL A 75 7.15 6.09 14.73
CA VAL A 75 6.67 4.82 14.17
C VAL A 75 6.82 4.82 12.65
N THR A 76 7.34 3.71 12.10
CA THR A 76 7.55 3.58 10.66
C THR A 76 6.27 3.15 9.92
N TYR A 77 6.17 3.49 8.63
CA TYR A 77 5.04 3.02 7.81
C TYR A 77 4.94 1.50 7.75
N GLY A 78 6.08 0.80 7.67
CA GLY A 78 6.12 -0.66 7.66
C GLY A 78 5.53 -1.24 8.94
N ASP A 79 6.01 -0.79 10.10
CA ASP A 79 5.54 -1.29 11.40
C ASP A 79 4.06 -1.00 11.62
N ALA A 80 3.61 0.21 11.29
CA ALA A 80 2.24 0.62 11.51
C ALA A 80 1.25 -0.11 10.59
N LEU A 81 1.51 -0.10 9.28
CA LEU A 81 0.58 -0.63 8.29
C LEU A 81 0.54 -2.17 8.33
N ASP A 82 1.70 -2.83 8.40
CA ASP A 82 1.73 -4.30 8.40
C ASP A 82 1.15 -4.92 9.68
N LYS A 83 1.16 -4.21 10.82
CA LYS A 83 0.48 -4.66 12.05
C LYS A 83 -1.03 -4.44 12.03
N LYS A 84 -1.51 -3.35 11.41
CA LYS A 84 -2.93 -2.92 11.55
C LYS A 84 -3.90 -3.81 10.77
N ALA A 85 -3.43 -4.43 9.70
CA ALA A 85 -4.24 -5.22 8.79
C ALA A 85 -4.03 -6.73 8.97
N LYS A 86 -5.06 -7.52 8.67
CA LYS A 86 -4.98 -8.99 8.73
C LYS A 86 -4.13 -9.57 7.61
N THR A 87 -4.27 -9.03 6.40
CA THR A 87 -3.45 -9.40 5.25
C THR A 87 -3.00 -8.14 4.55
N THR A 88 -1.74 -8.09 4.14
CA THR A 88 -1.15 -6.92 3.49
C THR A 88 -0.42 -7.27 2.22
N VAL A 89 -0.36 -6.30 1.32
CA VAL A 89 0.48 -6.35 0.14
C VAL A 89 1.00 -4.95 -0.16
N TRP A 90 2.23 -4.91 -0.64
CA TRP A 90 2.89 -3.72 -1.15
C TRP A 90 3.27 -3.99 -2.60
N TYR A 91 3.11 -3.00 -3.46
CA TYR A 91 3.58 -3.10 -4.84
C TYR A 91 4.06 -1.74 -5.34
N TYR A 92 5.02 -1.82 -6.25
CA TYR A 92 5.71 -0.71 -6.89
C TYR A 92 5.28 -0.60 -8.35
N GLU A 93 5.13 0.61 -8.85
CA GLU A 93 4.86 0.89 -10.26
C GLU A 93 5.66 2.11 -10.69
N ASP A 94 6.32 2.02 -11.85
CA ASP A 94 6.82 3.21 -12.51
C ASP A 94 5.66 4.08 -12.99
N THR A 95 5.85 5.39 -12.93
CA THR A 95 4.93 6.36 -13.52
C THR A 95 5.46 6.82 -14.87
N THR A 96 4.55 7.24 -15.75
CA THR A 96 4.85 7.60 -17.14
C THR A 96 5.87 8.74 -17.29
N ASN A 97 6.11 9.53 -16.23
CA ASN A 97 6.99 10.71 -16.25
C ASN A 97 8.31 10.50 -15.49
N GLY A 98 8.75 9.26 -15.30
CA GLY A 98 10.02 8.94 -14.64
C GLY A 98 10.01 9.05 -13.11
N GLY A 99 8.83 9.27 -12.52
CA GLY A 99 8.60 9.03 -11.09
C GLY A 99 8.17 7.59 -10.83
N PHE A 100 7.86 7.27 -9.59
CA PHE A 100 7.32 5.97 -9.21
C PHE A 100 6.23 6.10 -8.15
N ARG A 101 5.43 5.05 -8.02
CA ARG A 101 4.36 4.92 -7.04
C ARG A 101 4.53 3.63 -6.27
N ILE A 102 4.35 3.71 -4.96
CA ILE A 102 4.23 2.54 -4.11
C ILE A 102 2.82 2.53 -3.54
N THR A 103 2.12 1.40 -3.67
CA THR A 103 0.80 1.24 -3.09
C THR A 103 0.84 0.13 -2.05
N TYR A 104 0.34 0.45 -0.87
CA TYR A 104 -0.01 -0.50 0.18
C TYR A 104 -1.50 -0.81 0.12
N TYR A 105 -1.84 -2.07 0.35
CA TYR A 105 -3.21 -2.51 0.53
C TYR A 105 -3.30 -3.50 1.70
N GLY A 106 -4.16 -3.20 2.67
CA GLY A 106 -4.44 -4.01 3.85
C GLY A 106 -5.92 -4.35 3.99
N THR A 107 -6.24 -5.55 4.47
CA THR A 107 -7.62 -5.98 4.72
C THR A 107 -7.95 -6.08 6.20
N LYS A 108 -9.26 -5.98 6.51
CA LYS A 108 -9.81 -6.12 7.86
C LYS A 108 -9.17 -5.18 8.89
N VAL A 109 -8.97 -3.95 8.48
CA VAL A 109 -8.49 -2.88 9.33
C VAL A 109 -9.66 -2.33 10.12
N SER A 110 -9.50 -2.29 11.44
CA SER A 110 -10.44 -1.66 12.36
C SER A 110 -9.75 -0.51 13.08
N MET A 111 -10.33 0.69 13.03
CA MET A 111 -9.77 1.92 13.57
C MET A 111 -10.88 2.79 14.13
N ASP A 112 -10.70 3.21 15.39
CA ASP A 112 -11.54 4.20 16.04
C ASP A 112 -10.90 5.58 15.80
N LEU A 113 -11.46 6.34 14.85
CA LEU A 113 -10.95 7.66 14.46
C LEU A 113 -11.62 8.81 15.21
N ALA A 114 -12.69 8.52 15.97
CA ALA A 114 -13.36 9.50 16.85
C ALA A 114 -12.42 10.10 17.89
N LYS A 115 -11.49 9.28 18.39
CA LYS A 115 -10.43 9.72 19.32
C LYS A 115 -9.45 10.72 18.73
N TYR A 116 -9.44 10.88 17.41
CA TYR A 116 -8.49 11.70 16.67
C TYR A 116 -9.20 12.81 15.87
N GLY A 117 -10.45 13.13 16.23
CA GLY A 117 -11.19 14.26 15.65
C GLY A 117 -11.91 13.97 14.33
N SER A 118 -12.11 12.69 13.98
CA SER A 118 -12.90 12.27 12.81
C SER A 118 -14.22 11.60 13.24
N ASP A 119 -15.29 11.74 12.46
CA ASP A 119 -16.64 11.30 12.86
C ASP A 119 -16.89 9.78 12.82
N GLY A 120 -15.86 8.94 12.60
CA GLY A 120 -16.05 7.52 12.28
C GLY A 120 -15.27 6.50 13.12
N THR A 121 -15.95 5.42 13.52
CA THR A 121 -15.29 4.13 13.82
C THR A 121 -15.41 3.22 12.60
N TYR A 122 -14.29 2.76 12.09
CA TYR A 122 -14.21 1.88 10.93
C TYR A 122 -13.92 0.46 11.40
N ILE A 123 -14.72 -0.50 10.95
CA ILE A 123 -14.60 -1.90 11.35
C ILE A 123 -14.48 -2.76 10.09
N ASP A 124 -13.47 -3.63 10.09
CA ASP A 124 -13.19 -4.60 9.03
C ASP A 124 -13.15 -4.01 7.61
N LYS A 125 -12.67 -2.77 7.48
CA LYS A 125 -12.51 -2.09 6.20
C LYS A 125 -11.17 -2.43 5.56
N THR A 126 -11.04 -2.12 4.28
CA THR A 126 -9.75 -2.11 3.59
C THR A 126 -9.05 -0.78 3.86
N LEU A 127 -7.73 -0.81 3.99
CA LEU A 127 -6.91 0.40 4.05
C LEU A 127 -5.97 0.38 2.85
N LYS A 128 -6.00 1.44 2.05
CA LYS A 128 -5.08 1.63 0.93
C LYS A 128 -4.27 2.89 1.18
N ALA A 129 -2.96 2.80 1.03
CA ALA A 129 -2.07 3.95 1.08
C ALA A 129 -1.29 4.04 -0.24
N VAL A 130 -1.42 5.17 -0.93
CA VAL A 130 -0.75 5.43 -2.20
C VAL A 130 0.33 6.47 -1.96
N PHE A 131 1.57 6.08 -2.14
CA PHE A 131 2.74 6.94 -2.03
C PHE A 131 3.23 7.29 -3.43
N ASP A 132 3.14 8.56 -3.78
CA ASP A 132 3.51 9.06 -5.10
C ASP A 132 4.85 9.82 -5.02
N PHE A 133 5.81 9.40 -5.84
CA PHE A 133 7.15 9.95 -5.93
C PHE A 133 7.39 10.45 -7.36
N PRO A 134 6.94 11.67 -7.68
CA PRO A 134 7.13 12.23 -9.02
C PRO A 134 8.63 12.47 -9.29
N ALA A 135 9.03 12.47 -10.56
CA ALA A 135 10.41 12.75 -10.98
C ALA A 135 10.92 14.12 -10.50
N GLY A 136 10.00 15.07 -10.27
CA GLY A 136 10.28 16.35 -9.65
C GLY A 136 9.08 16.81 -8.82
N GLY A 137 9.36 17.61 -7.79
CA GLY A 137 8.34 18.10 -6.86
C GLY A 137 8.29 17.34 -5.54
N LYS A 138 7.20 17.52 -4.80
CA LYS A 138 7.02 16.92 -3.47
C LYS A 138 6.30 15.58 -3.59
N SER A 139 6.82 14.57 -2.91
CA SER A 139 6.13 13.30 -2.74
C SER A 139 4.87 13.47 -1.91
N THR A 140 3.86 12.64 -2.18
CA THR A 140 2.58 12.68 -1.48
C THR A 140 2.20 11.29 -0.96
N VAL A 141 1.36 11.28 0.07
CA VAL A 141 0.69 10.07 0.54
C VAL A 141 -0.81 10.33 0.54
N THR A 142 -1.56 9.45 -0.11
CA THR A 142 -3.03 9.48 -0.18
C THR A 142 -3.56 8.22 0.48
N LEU A 143 -4.48 8.37 1.42
CA LEU A 143 -5.07 7.27 2.17
C LEU A 143 -6.51 7.06 1.75
N TYR A 144 -6.95 5.80 1.78
CA TYR A 144 -8.32 5.40 1.53
C TYR A 144 -8.77 4.39 2.57
N ILE A 145 -9.98 4.53 3.09
CA ILE A 145 -10.64 3.53 3.93
C ILE A 145 -11.84 3.00 3.16
N GLY A 146 -11.89 1.68 2.91
CA GLY A 146 -12.79 1.15 1.89
C GLY A 146 -12.41 1.68 0.51
N ASP A 147 -13.39 2.24 -0.18
CA ASP A 147 -13.24 2.87 -1.50
C ASP A 147 -13.19 4.41 -1.42
N GLU A 148 -13.27 4.98 -0.21
CA GLU A 148 -13.34 6.42 0.01
C GLU A 148 -11.94 6.99 0.28
N GLN A 149 -11.57 8.04 -0.47
CA GLN A 149 -10.34 8.79 -0.22
C GLN A 149 -10.50 9.64 1.04
N CYS A 150 -9.53 9.56 1.94
CA CYS A 150 -9.46 10.42 3.12
C CYS A 150 -9.17 11.87 2.72
N ASP A 151 -9.95 12.81 3.24
CA ASP A 151 -9.60 14.23 3.26
C ASP A 151 -8.44 14.52 4.23
N ASP A 152 -8.00 15.77 4.34
CA ASP A 152 -6.82 16.12 5.15
C ASP A 152 -7.02 15.84 6.64
N ALA A 153 -8.22 16.06 7.19
CA ALA A 153 -8.53 15.81 8.58
C ALA A 153 -8.55 14.30 8.88
N MET A 154 -9.25 13.53 8.03
CA MET A 154 -9.31 12.07 8.10
C MET A 154 -7.91 11.47 7.94
N LYS A 155 -7.12 11.98 7.01
CA LYS A 155 -5.75 11.51 6.78
C LYS A 155 -4.87 11.73 8.02
N ALA A 156 -4.94 12.90 8.65
CA ALA A 156 -4.21 13.15 9.90
C ALA A 156 -4.65 12.18 11.02
N ALA A 157 -5.97 11.99 11.19
CA ALA A 157 -6.52 11.05 12.15
C ALA A 157 -6.07 9.59 11.89
N VAL A 158 -6.07 9.14 10.63
CA VAL A 158 -5.58 7.80 10.25
C VAL A 158 -4.10 7.64 10.55
N LEU A 159 -3.26 8.61 10.16
CA LEU A 159 -1.82 8.54 10.42
C LEU A 159 -1.52 8.51 11.93
N GLN A 160 -2.23 9.31 12.71
CA GLN A 160 -2.12 9.30 14.16
C GLN A 160 -2.59 7.97 14.76
N ALA A 161 -3.70 7.42 14.28
CA ALA A 161 -4.24 6.13 14.73
C ALA A 161 -3.42 4.91 14.25
N LEU A 162 -2.61 5.06 13.20
CA LEU A 162 -1.63 4.06 12.76
C LEU A 162 -0.38 4.06 13.64
N ALA A 163 0.02 5.24 14.13
CA ALA A 163 1.15 5.39 15.03
C ALA A 163 0.89 4.96 16.48
N ASN A 164 -0.39 4.75 16.86
CA ASN A 164 -0.83 4.28 18.18
C ASN A 164 -1.33 2.82 18.14
#